data_AF-A0A954S8T8-F1
#
_entry.id   AF-A0A954S8T8-F1
#
_cell.length_a   1.000
_cell.length_b   1.000
_cell.length_c   1.000
_cell.angle_alpha   90.00
_cell.angle_beta   90.00
_cell.angle_gamma   90.00
#
_symmetry.space_group_name_H-M   'P 1'
#
loop_
_entity.id
_entity.type
_entity.pdbx_description
1 polymer ?
#
loop_
_entity_poly.entity_id
_entity_poly.type
_entity_poly.pdbx_seq_one_letter_code
_entity_poly.pdbx_strand_id
1 'polypeptide(L)'
;EQTDGLIATAAISLLEQHQAKPFFLAVGFFRPHTPYVAPKEYFGHYPPTGITLPELSVDDKAREPAAAYQSARKVQDTMDDSLRRDAIQAYWASIEFMDAQVGRVMAALERLKLRDKTIVVMISDHGYHMYEHGLWQKLSLFENSARVPLIISAPGAQGNGQSTDALAELVDLYPTLAEACGLTAPDYLDGVSQVPVLNDPAQHVREHALTQVRRGKADGYSLRTAQYRYTQWNEGQDGEQLFDLKADPGETTNLVDRPEHAAMIRQLRETIATEAAR
;
A
#
# COMPACT_ATOMS: atom_id res chain seq x y z
N GLU A 1 3.32 -27.70 6.46
CA GLU A 1 3.34 -26.26 6.75
C GLU A 1 3.19 -25.51 5.42
N GLN A 2 2.35 -24.47 5.33
CA GLN A 2 2.18 -23.68 4.10
C GLN A 2 3.35 -22.69 3.92
N THR A 3 3.49 -22.07 2.75
CA THR A 3 4.63 -21.20 2.37
C THR A 3 5.02 -20.19 3.46
N ASP A 4 4.07 -19.42 3.99
CA ASP A 4 4.36 -18.38 4.99
C ASP A 4 4.77 -18.96 6.35
N GLY A 5 4.30 -20.17 6.69
CA GLY A 5 4.77 -20.85 7.88
C GLY A 5 6.23 -21.30 7.75
N LEU A 6 6.64 -21.77 6.56
CA LEU A 6 8.04 -22.09 6.28
C LEU A 6 8.93 -20.83 6.35
N ILE A 7 8.44 -19.70 5.84
CA ILE A 7 9.13 -18.40 5.91
C ILE A 7 9.29 -17.95 7.37
N ALA A 8 8.23 -18.03 8.19
CA ALA A 8 8.32 -17.71 9.61
C ALA A 8 9.33 -18.63 10.33
N THR A 9 9.29 -19.94 10.08
CA THR A 9 10.25 -20.90 10.64
C THR A 9 11.70 -20.53 10.28
N ALA A 10 11.96 -20.15 9.03
CA ALA A 10 13.28 -19.71 8.59
C ALA A 10 13.71 -18.39 9.25
N ALA A 11 12.81 -17.40 9.32
CA ALA A 11 13.08 -16.12 9.98
C ALA A 11 13.41 -16.30 11.46
N ILE A 12 12.65 -17.12 12.19
CA ILE A 12 12.92 -17.46 13.59
C ILE A 12 14.30 -18.12 13.74
N SER A 13 14.64 -19.07 12.85
CA SER A 13 15.95 -19.73 12.88
C SER A 13 17.10 -18.73 12.66
N LEU A 14 16.93 -17.76 11.75
CA LEU A 14 17.93 -16.70 11.52
C LEU A 14 18.07 -15.79 12.76
N LEU A 15 16.96 -15.41 13.39
CA LEU A 15 17.00 -14.63 14.63
C LEU A 15 17.77 -15.37 15.73
N GLU A 16 17.53 -16.67 15.91
CA GLU A 16 18.25 -17.49 16.90
C GLU A 16 19.76 -17.58 16.63
N GLN A 17 20.15 -17.73 15.37
CA GLN A 17 21.55 -17.83 14.95
C GLN A 17 22.30 -16.50 15.08
N HIS A 18 21.62 -15.38 14.86
CA HIS A 18 22.25 -14.06 14.75
C HIS A 18 21.94 -13.11 15.91
N GLN A 19 21.20 -13.53 16.95
CA GLN A 19 20.79 -12.71 18.10
C GLN A 19 21.90 -11.93 18.83
N ALA A 20 23.17 -12.35 18.70
CA ALA A 20 24.32 -11.74 19.34
C ALA A 20 24.97 -10.60 18.53
N LYS A 21 24.52 -10.32 17.30
CA LYS A 21 25.08 -9.28 16.42
C LYS A 21 23.97 -8.35 15.91
N PRO A 22 24.29 -7.10 15.51
CA PRO A 22 23.37 -6.27 14.74
C PRO A 22 22.93 -7.02 13.47
N PHE A 23 21.66 -6.89 13.10
CA PHE A 23 21.11 -7.55 11.92
C PHE A 23 20.14 -6.64 11.17
N PHE A 24 19.99 -6.92 9.89
CA PHE A 24 18.87 -6.51 9.06
C PHE A 24 18.24 -7.78 8.50
N LEU A 25 16.94 -7.97 8.74
CA LEU A 25 16.21 -9.17 8.32
C LEU A 25 14.95 -8.75 7.56
N ALA A 26 14.92 -9.02 6.26
CA ALA A 26 13.72 -8.89 5.44
C ALA A 26 12.96 -10.23 5.43
N VAL A 27 11.72 -10.23 5.92
CA VAL A 27 10.84 -11.41 5.94
C VAL A 27 9.72 -11.20 4.93
N GLY A 28 9.90 -11.70 3.72
CA GLY A 28 8.92 -11.56 2.65
C GLY A 28 7.85 -12.64 2.69
N PHE A 29 6.76 -12.41 3.43
CA PHE A 29 5.58 -13.28 3.36
C PHE A 29 4.94 -13.22 1.97
N PHE A 30 4.45 -14.37 1.49
CA PHE A 30 3.93 -14.51 0.13
C PHE A 30 2.44 -14.17 0.05
N ARG A 31 1.67 -14.41 1.12
CA ARG A 31 0.25 -14.03 1.15
C ARG A 31 0.10 -12.53 1.42
N PRO A 32 -0.96 -11.90 0.87
CA PRO A 32 -2.11 -12.53 0.21
C PRO A 32 -2.03 -12.57 -1.33
N HIS A 33 -0.84 -12.67 -1.93
CA HIS A 33 -0.73 -12.81 -3.39
C HIS A 33 -1.48 -14.05 -3.91
N THR A 34 -2.03 -13.99 -5.13
CA THR A 34 -2.68 -15.13 -5.78
C THR A 34 -1.72 -16.30 -6.05
N PRO A 35 -2.16 -17.57 -6.04
CA PRO A 35 -3.50 -18.03 -5.67
C PRO A 35 -3.75 -17.82 -4.17
N TYR A 36 -4.96 -17.42 -3.76
CA TYR A 36 -5.28 -17.20 -2.35
C TYR A 36 -5.36 -18.54 -1.62
N VAL A 37 -4.41 -18.79 -0.72
CA VAL A 37 -4.24 -20.10 -0.06
C VAL A 37 -4.03 -19.89 1.42
N ALA A 38 -4.92 -20.48 2.22
CA ALA A 38 -4.84 -20.55 3.67
C ALA A 38 -5.33 -21.94 4.14
N PRO A 39 -5.02 -22.35 5.38
CA PRO A 39 -5.70 -23.48 6.01
C PRO A 39 -7.22 -23.26 6.12
N LYS A 40 -8.00 -24.35 6.09
CA LYS A 40 -9.48 -24.30 6.02
C LYS A 40 -10.12 -23.50 7.16
N GLU A 41 -9.53 -23.51 8.35
CA GLU A 41 -10.07 -22.83 9.53
C GLU A 41 -10.22 -21.31 9.34
N TYR A 42 -9.26 -20.66 8.69
CA TYR A 42 -9.28 -19.21 8.43
C TYR A 42 -10.43 -18.78 7.50
N PHE A 43 -10.87 -19.66 6.58
CA PHE A 43 -12.02 -19.36 5.72
C PHE A 43 -13.33 -19.26 6.53
N GLY A 44 -13.44 -20.03 7.61
CA GLY A 44 -14.64 -20.08 8.44
C GLY A 44 -14.96 -18.76 9.15
N HIS A 45 -13.97 -17.87 9.33
CA HIS A 45 -14.14 -16.59 10.00
C HIS A 45 -14.85 -15.54 9.11
N TYR A 46 -14.85 -15.74 7.80
CA TYR A 46 -15.34 -14.78 6.81
C TYR A 46 -16.41 -15.40 5.90
N PRO A 47 -17.64 -15.65 6.37
CA PRO A 47 -18.67 -16.28 5.54
C PRO A 47 -18.98 -15.41 4.30
N PRO A 48 -19.02 -15.97 3.07
CA PRO A 48 -19.18 -15.17 1.84
C PRO A 48 -20.48 -14.38 1.81
N THR A 49 -21.53 -14.88 2.46
CA THR A 49 -22.84 -14.21 2.58
C THR A 49 -22.78 -12.88 3.33
N GLY A 50 -21.75 -12.64 4.14
CA GLY A 50 -21.51 -11.36 4.83
C GLY A 50 -20.67 -10.37 4.03
N ILE A 51 -20.16 -10.75 2.86
CA ILE A 51 -19.28 -9.91 2.04
C ILE A 51 -20.12 -9.03 1.12
N THR A 52 -20.00 -7.72 1.33
CA THR A 52 -20.58 -6.70 0.44
C THR A 52 -19.59 -6.43 -0.68
N LEU A 53 -20.05 -6.50 -1.94
CA LEU A 53 -19.21 -6.15 -3.08
C LEU A 53 -19.20 -4.63 -3.28
N PRO A 54 -18.06 -4.06 -3.73
CA PRO A 54 -18.00 -2.67 -4.15
C PRO A 54 -19.05 -2.34 -5.23
N GLU A 55 -19.66 -1.16 -5.11
CA GLU A 55 -20.51 -0.60 -6.16
C GLU A 55 -19.67 0.13 -7.19
N LEU A 56 -20.01 -0.03 -8.47
CA LEU A 56 -19.29 0.62 -9.57
C LEU A 56 -19.92 1.97 -9.92
N SER A 57 -19.09 3.01 -10.00
CA SER A 57 -19.49 4.33 -10.48
C SER A 57 -19.88 4.33 -11.96
N VAL A 58 -20.35 5.46 -12.47
CA VAL A 58 -20.63 5.63 -13.91
C VAL A 58 -19.34 5.48 -14.72
N ASP A 59 -18.25 6.11 -14.25
CA ASP A 59 -16.94 6.08 -14.90
C ASP A 59 -16.33 4.67 -14.87
N ASP A 60 -16.51 3.92 -13.78
CA ASP A 60 -16.05 2.53 -13.70
C ASP A 60 -16.74 1.62 -14.72
N LYS A 61 -18.06 1.80 -14.87
CA LYS A 61 -18.86 1.04 -15.85
C LYS A 61 -18.48 1.40 -17.28
N ALA A 62 -18.18 2.67 -17.53
CA ALA A 62 -17.72 3.17 -18.83
C ALA A 62 -16.23 2.88 -19.10
N ARG A 63 -15.45 2.63 -18.04
CA ARG A 63 -13.99 2.57 -18.03
C ARG A 63 -13.34 3.87 -18.53
N GLU A 64 -13.75 5.00 -17.96
CA GLU A 64 -13.28 6.32 -18.38
C GLU A 64 -12.45 7.03 -17.28
N PRO A 65 -11.26 7.57 -17.61
CA PRO A 65 -10.55 7.44 -18.88
C PRO A 65 -10.03 6.01 -19.10
N ALA A 66 -10.01 5.55 -20.35
CA ALA A 66 -9.58 4.19 -20.71
C ALA A 66 -8.20 3.79 -20.16
N ALA A 67 -7.27 4.75 -20.03
CA ALA A 67 -5.93 4.53 -19.48
C ALA A 67 -5.94 4.04 -18.02
N ALA A 68 -6.90 4.50 -17.21
CA ALA A 68 -7.02 4.12 -15.79
C ALA A 68 -7.42 2.64 -15.58
N TYR A 69 -8.10 2.04 -16.55
CA TYR A 69 -8.66 0.70 -16.47
C TYR A 69 -7.89 -0.34 -17.28
N GLN A 70 -6.69 0.00 -17.75
CA GLN A 70 -5.87 -0.93 -18.54
C GLN A 70 -5.54 -2.21 -17.75
N SER A 71 -5.61 -2.19 -16.41
CA SER A 71 -5.47 -3.35 -15.50
C SER A 71 -6.55 -4.40 -15.53
N ALA A 72 -7.73 -4.06 -16.06
CA ALA A 72 -8.82 -5.00 -16.19
C ALA A 72 -8.42 -6.22 -17.05
N ARG A 73 -8.81 -7.42 -16.59
CA ARG A 73 -8.63 -8.66 -17.35
C ARG A 73 -9.99 -9.24 -17.71
N LYS A 74 -10.17 -9.58 -19.00
CA LYS A 74 -11.43 -10.15 -19.51
C LYS A 74 -11.95 -11.37 -18.72
N VAL A 75 -11.04 -12.20 -18.22
CA VAL A 75 -11.40 -13.40 -17.41
C VAL A 75 -11.97 -13.03 -16.04
N GLN A 76 -11.59 -11.89 -15.46
CA GLN A 76 -12.11 -11.42 -14.18
C GLN A 76 -13.48 -10.77 -14.34
N ASP A 77 -13.73 -10.13 -15.49
CA ASP A 77 -15.03 -9.56 -15.83
C ASP A 77 -16.14 -10.63 -15.92
N THR A 78 -15.78 -11.89 -16.19
CA THR A 78 -16.73 -13.01 -16.24
C THR A 78 -17.07 -13.62 -14.88
N MET A 79 -16.43 -13.20 -13.79
CA MET A 79 -16.76 -13.69 -12.45
C MET A 79 -18.18 -13.23 -12.08
N ASP A 80 -19.02 -14.15 -11.62
CA ASP A 80 -20.29 -13.80 -11.00
C ASP A 80 -20.10 -13.33 -9.55
N ASP A 81 -21.17 -12.78 -9.00
CA ASP A 81 -21.21 -12.25 -7.65
C ASP A 81 -20.82 -13.27 -6.56
N SER A 82 -21.12 -14.54 -6.76
CA SER A 82 -20.74 -15.61 -5.83
C SER A 82 -19.23 -15.77 -5.82
N LEU A 83 -18.62 -15.92 -7.00
CA LEU A 83 -17.19 -16.13 -7.16
C LEU A 83 -16.38 -14.90 -6.72
N ARG A 84 -16.92 -13.69 -6.88
CA ARG A 84 -16.29 -12.46 -6.35
C ARG A 84 -16.21 -12.50 -4.82
N ARG A 85 -17.29 -12.90 -4.14
CA ARG A 85 -17.31 -13.03 -2.67
C ARG A 85 -16.38 -14.13 -2.19
N ASP A 86 -16.34 -15.27 -2.89
CA ASP A 86 -15.41 -16.36 -2.57
C ASP A 86 -13.94 -15.91 -2.72
N ALA A 87 -13.62 -15.12 -3.75
CA ALA A 87 -12.29 -14.55 -3.94
C ALA A 87 -11.88 -13.60 -2.80
N ILE A 88 -12.81 -12.72 -2.37
CA ILE A 88 -12.59 -11.80 -1.24
C ILE A 88 -12.41 -12.57 0.07
N GLN A 89 -13.26 -13.57 0.33
CA GLN A 89 -13.12 -14.45 1.49
C GLN A 89 -11.73 -15.09 1.51
N ALA A 90 -11.30 -15.67 0.39
CA ALA A 90 -10.02 -16.35 0.31
C ALA A 90 -8.84 -15.41 0.53
N TYR A 91 -8.96 -14.16 0.05
CA TYR A 91 -7.97 -13.11 0.29
C TYR A 91 -7.88 -12.74 1.78
N TRP A 92 -9.00 -12.49 2.46
CA TRP A 92 -9.04 -12.20 3.89
C TRP A 92 -8.50 -13.37 4.73
N ALA A 93 -8.91 -14.60 4.42
CA ALA A 93 -8.37 -15.80 5.08
C ALA A 93 -6.85 -15.95 4.88
N SER A 94 -6.33 -15.55 3.71
CA SER A 94 -4.88 -15.55 3.44
C SER A 94 -4.14 -14.48 4.24
N ILE A 95 -4.74 -13.31 4.46
CA ILE A 95 -4.20 -12.27 5.34
C ILE A 95 -4.14 -12.78 6.78
N GLU A 96 -5.24 -13.34 7.30
CA GLU A 96 -5.28 -13.81 8.69
C GLU A 96 -4.29 -14.95 8.94
N PHE A 97 -4.14 -15.88 7.98
CA PHE A 97 -3.12 -16.91 8.07
C PHE A 97 -1.70 -16.33 8.13
N MET A 98 -1.41 -15.32 7.30
CA MET A 98 -0.11 -14.62 7.29
C MET A 98 0.12 -13.85 8.59
N ASP A 99 -0.91 -13.19 9.13
CA ASP A 99 -0.85 -12.49 10.41
C ASP A 99 -0.46 -13.44 11.55
N ALA A 100 -1.02 -14.65 11.58
CA ALA A 100 -0.60 -15.68 12.54
C ALA A 100 0.90 -16.04 12.39
N GLN A 101 1.48 -15.94 11.19
CA GLN A 101 2.91 -16.17 10.95
C GLN A 101 3.77 -14.99 11.39
N VAL A 102 3.30 -13.75 11.20
CA VAL A 102 3.89 -12.55 11.79
C VAL A 102 3.94 -12.70 13.32
N GLY A 103 2.84 -13.14 13.94
CA GLY A 103 2.76 -13.39 15.38
C GLY A 103 3.84 -14.36 15.90
N ARG A 104 4.16 -15.41 15.13
CA ARG A 104 5.26 -16.35 15.47
C ARG A 104 6.63 -15.68 15.47
N VAL A 105 6.90 -14.83 14.47
CA VAL A 105 8.19 -14.09 14.37
C VAL A 105 8.29 -13.07 15.51
N MET A 106 7.21 -12.35 15.81
CA MET A 106 7.15 -11.42 16.93
C MET A 106 7.37 -12.13 18.28
N ALA A 107 6.72 -13.28 18.50
CA ALA A 107 6.94 -14.08 19.70
C ALA A 107 8.39 -14.57 19.85
N ALA A 108 9.09 -14.82 18.74
CA ALA A 108 10.52 -15.14 18.78
C ALA A 108 11.38 -13.94 19.17
N LEU A 109 11.09 -12.73 18.65
CA LEU A 109 11.77 -11.50 19.08
C LEU A 109 11.63 -11.28 20.60
N GLU A 110 10.44 -11.50 21.15
CA GLU A 110 10.18 -11.41 22.60
C GLU A 110 10.96 -12.47 23.39
N ARG A 111 10.84 -13.75 23.01
CA ARG A 111 11.53 -14.87 23.66
C ARG A 111 13.06 -14.68 23.68
N LEU A 112 13.61 -14.15 22.60
CA LEU A 112 15.05 -13.88 22.45
C LEU A 112 15.48 -12.54 23.07
N LYS A 113 14.54 -11.79 23.68
CA LYS A 113 14.78 -10.46 24.28
C LYS A 113 15.42 -9.48 23.28
N LEU A 114 14.97 -9.56 22.03
CA LEU A 114 15.42 -8.69 20.94
C LEU A 114 14.49 -7.48 20.76
N ARG A 115 13.23 -7.57 21.20
CA ARG A 115 12.20 -6.56 20.93
C ARG A 115 12.62 -5.13 21.26
N ASP A 116 13.23 -4.92 22.44
CA ASP A 116 13.61 -3.59 22.95
C ASP A 116 14.77 -2.94 22.19
N LYS A 117 15.40 -3.66 21.25
CA LYS A 117 16.53 -3.20 20.43
C LYS A 117 16.34 -3.49 18.94
N THR A 118 15.11 -3.76 18.52
CA THR A 118 14.78 -4.06 17.12
C THR A 118 13.68 -3.11 16.64
N ILE A 119 13.97 -2.38 15.56
CA ILE A 119 12.96 -1.66 14.78
C ILE A 119 12.21 -2.71 13.95
N VAL A 120 10.88 -2.74 14.09
CA VAL A 120 10.00 -3.62 13.30
C VAL A 120 9.26 -2.76 12.30
N VAL A 121 9.35 -3.12 11.02
CA VAL A 121 8.63 -2.46 9.91
C VAL A 121 7.74 -3.51 9.25
N MET A 122 6.43 -3.25 9.22
CA MET A 122 5.46 -4.01 8.43
C MET A 122 5.00 -3.15 7.26
N ILE A 123 5.17 -3.66 6.05
CA ILE A 123 4.82 -2.98 4.79
C ILE A 123 4.18 -3.96 3.80
N SER A 124 3.54 -3.40 2.79
CA SER A 124 3.24 -4.09 1.53
C SER A 124 3.95 -3.39 0.38
N ASP A 125 4.27 -4.11 -0.69
CA ASP A 125 4.91 -3.58 -1.90
C ASP A 125 3.91 -2.78 -2.77
N HIS A 126 2.62 -3.15 -2.73
CA HIS A 126 1.55 -2.44 -3.40
C HIS A 126 0.18 -2.75 -2.76
N GLY A 127 -0.83 -1.93 -3.04
CA GLY A 127 -2.21 -2.21 -2.68
C GLY A 127 -2.83 -3.34 -3.53
N TYR A 128 -4.12 -3.61 -3.37
CA TYR A 128 -4.80 -4.65 -4.14
C TYR A 128 -6.31 -4.37 -4.28
N HIS A 129 -6.82 -4.48 -5.50
CA HIS A 129 -8.24 -4.44 -5.81
C HIS A 129 -8.92 -5.78 -5.60
N MET A 130 -10.09 -5.70 -4.99
CA MET A 130 -11.06 -6.73 -4.67
C MET A 130 -12.43 -6.37 -5.26
N TYR A 131 -12.43 -5.96 -6.53
CA TYR A 131 -13.57 -5.49 -7.34
C TYR A 131 -13.86 -3.99 -7.28
N GLU A 132 -13.13 -3.21 -6.47
CA GLU A 132 -13.19 -1.74 -6.57
C GLU A 132 -12.84 -1.30 -8.00
N HIS A 133 -13.57 -0.32 -8.51
CA HIS A 133 -13.48 0.15 -9.90
C HIS A 133 -13.75 -0.93 -10.97
N GLY A 134 -14.30 -2.08 -10.58
CA GLY A 134 -14.45 -3.25 -11.45
C GLY A 134 -13.11 -3.93 -11.75
N LEU A 135 -12.07 -3.57 -11.01
CA LEU A 135 -10.71 -4.04 -11.16
C LEU A 135 -10.39 -5.13 -10.13
N TRP A 136 -9.38 -5.91 -10.44
CA TRP A 136 -8.80 -6.90 -9.54
C TRP A 136 -7.30 -6.79 -9.61
N GLN A 137 -6.62 -7.19 -8.54
CA GLN A 137 -5.16 -7.14 -8.47
C GLN A 137 -4.63 -5.69 -8.39
N LYS A 138 -3.62 -5.34 -9.17
CA LYS A 138 -2.86 -4.10 -9.03
C LYS A 138 -2.49 -3.56 -10.41
N LEU A 139 -1.57 -2.60 -10.46
CA LEU A 139 -1.13 -1.89 -11.68
C LEU A 139 -2.17 -0.87 -12.18
N SER A 140 -2.82 -0.17 -11.24
CA SER A 140 -3.57 1.07 -11.50
C SER A 140 -3.08 2.16 -10.56
N LEU A 141 -3.56 3.38 -10.75
CA LEU A 141 -3.21 4.54 -9.92
C LEU A 141 -4.26 4.93 -8.85
N PHE A 142 -5.41 4.24 -8.83
CA PHE A 142 -6.40 4.31 -7.74
C PHE A 142 -5.78 3.99 -6.36
N GLU A 143 -6.33 4.60 -5.30
CA GLU A 143 -5.91 4.45 -3.90
C GLU A 143 -5.78 2.98 -3.51
N ASN A 144 -6.74 2.13 -3.90
CA ASN A 144 -6.72 0.71 -3.58
C ASN A 144 -5.47 -0.03 -4.06
N SER A 145 -4.84 0.39 -5.16
CA SER A 145 -3.60 -0.21 -5.68
C SER A 145 -2.34 0.52 -5.23
N ALA A 146 -2.42 1.81 -4.90
CA ALA A 146 -1.28 2.65 -4.57
C ALA A 146 -0.99 2.70 -3.05
N ARG A 147 -2.04 2.73 -2.22
CA ARG A 147 -1.93 2.80 -0.77
C ARG A 147 -1.54 1.44 -0.19
N VAL A 148 -0.62 1.45 0.76
CA VAL A 148 -0.17 0.25 1.47
C VAL A 148 -0.27 0.44 2.97
N PRO A 149 -0.43 -0.65 3.75
CA PRO A 149 -0.16 -0.60 5.18
C PRO A 149 1.33 -0.29 5.40
N LEU A 150 1.60 0.64 6.32
CA LEU A 150 2.93 0.92 6.84
C LEU A 150 2.83 1.04 8.35
N ILE A 151 3.46 0.13 9.07
CA ILE A 151 3.60 0.19 10.53
C ILE A 151 5.08 0.15 10.85
N ILE A 152 5.57 1.17 11.55
CA ILE A 152 6.93 1.22 12.06
C ILE A 152 6.84 1.25 13.58
N SER A 153 7.44 0.26 14.24
CA SER A 153 7.66 0.30 15.68
C SER A 153 9.14 0.29 15.99
N ALA A 154 9.65 1.45 16.41
CA ALA A 154 11.06 1.67 16.70
C ALA A 154 11.26 1.84 18.22
N PRO A 155 12.22 1.15 18.86
CA PRO A 155 12.50 1.34 20.28
C PRO A 155 12.76 2.80 20.63
N GLY A 156 12.08 3.32 21.65
CA GLY A 156 12.24 4.71 22.12
C GLY A 156 11.47 5.78 21.35
N ALA A 157 10.88 5.47 20.19
CA ALA A 157 10.03 6.40 19.46
C ALA A 157 8.76 6.73 20.25
N GLN A 158 8.46 8.03 20.41
CA GLN A 158 7.34 8.51 21.24
C GLN A 158 5.96 8.30 20.57
N GLY A 159 5.92 8.19 19.24
CA GLY A 159 4.71 7.91 18.48
C GLY A 159 4.29 6.43 18.48
N ASN A 160 5.04 5.52 19.11
CA ASN A 160 4.67 4.11 19.17
C ASN A 160 3.25 3.93 19.72
N GLY A 161 2.42 3.15 19.01
CA GLY A 161 1.03 2.89 19.38
C GLY A 161 0.03 3.96 18.93
N GLN A 162 0.49 5.02 18.25
CA GLN A 162 -0.36 6.06 17.68
C GLN A 162 -0.45 5.94 16.16
N SER A 163 -1.56 6.40 15.58
CA SER A 163 -1.72 6.56 14.14
C SER A 163 -1.37 8.00 13.72
N THR A 164 -0.95 8.16 12.47
CA THR A 164 -0.72 9.46 11.82
C THR A 164 -1.41 9.50 10.45
N ASP A 165 -1.81 10.69 10.01
CA ASP A 165 -2.25 10.97 8.64
C ASP A 165 -1.16 11.63 7.78
N ALA A 166 0.07 11.73 8.31
CA ALA A 166 1.23 12.15 7.55
C ALA A 166 1.46 11.25 6.33
N LEU A 167 1.79 11.88 5.21
CA LEU A 167 2.09 11.18 3.98
C LEU A 167 3.48 10.55 4.06
N ALA A 168 3.59 9.32 3.59
CA ALA A 168 4.83 8.59 3.47
C ALA A 168 4.86 7.81 2.16
N GLU A 169 6.07 7.65 1.61
CA GLU A 169 6.34 6.78 0.47
C GLU A 169 7.23 5.61 0.88
N LEU A 170 7.17 4.51 0.13
CA LEU A 170 8.05 3.36 0.39
C LEU A 170 9.54 3.71 0.24
N VAL A 171 9.89 4.69 -0.59
CA VAL A 171 11.28 5.17 -0.74
C VAL A 171 11.81 5.88 0.50
N ASP A 172 10.92 6.30 1.41
CA ASP A 172 11.29 6.95 2.68
C ASP A 172 11.88 5.98 3.69
N LEU A 173 11.63 4.68 3.53
CA LEU A 173 12.07 3.67 4.47
C LEU A 173 13.59 3.65 4.60
N TYR A 174 14.32 3.82 3.50
CA TYR A 174 15.78 3.80 3.56
C TYR A 174 16.34 4.97 4.39
N PRO A 175 16.08 6.25 4.09
CA PRO A 175 16.60 7.34 4.91
C PRO A 175 16.07 7.30 6.35
N THR A 176 14.81 6.87 6.56
CA THR A 176 14.23 6.70 7.90
C THR A 176 14.99 5.67 8.74
N LEU A 177 15.27 4.49 8.18
CA LEU A 177 15.96 3.42 8.90
C LEU A 177 17.43 3.74 9.10
N ALA A 178 18.08 4.42 8.15
CA ALA A 178 19.45 4.89 8.32
C ALA A 178 19.54 5.86 9.51
N GLU A 179 18.69 6.90 9.53
CA GLU A 179 18.67 7.88 10.63
C GLU A 179 18.31 7.22 11.98
N ALA A 180 17.29 6.37 12.02
CA ALA A 180 16.88 5.68 13.24
C ALA A 180 17.97 4.72 13.79
N CYS A 181 18.87 4.23 12.93
CA CYS A 181 20.03 3.43 13.33
C CYS A 181 21.29 4.28 13.64
N GLY A 182 21.21 5.61 13.55
CA GLY A 182 22.36 6.50 13.72
C GLY A 182 23.38 6.42 12.57
N LEU A 183 22.94 6.02 11.38
CA LEU A 183 23.74 5.95 10.16
C LEU A 183 23.50 7.18 9.28
N THR A 184 24.47 7.53 8.44
CA THR A 184 24.29 8.57 7.41
C THR A 184 23.66 7.96 6.16
N ALA A 185 22.47 8.42 5.80
CA ALA A 185 21.86 8.08 4.52
C ALA A 185 22.64 8.73 3.35
N PRO A 186 22.74 8.07 2.18
CA PRO A 186 23.25 8.72 0.97
C PRO A 186 22.47 9.99 0.59
N ASP A 187 23.14 10.94 -0.04
CA ASP A 187 22.58 12.25 -0.43
C ASP A 187 21.75 12.21 -1.73
N TYR A 188 21.87 11.14 -2.52
CA TYR A 188 21.13 10.94 -3.76
C TYR A 188 19.75 10.29 -3.58
N LEU A 189 19.30 10.08 -2.34
CA LEU A 189 18.00 9.46 -2.10
C LEU A 189 16.86 10.46 -2.31
N ASP A 190 15.82 10.05 -3.04
CA ASP A 190 14.60 10.85 -3.21
C ASP A 190 13.69 10.82 -1.97
N GLY A 191 13.83 9.78 -1.14
CA GLY A 191 13.04 9.60 0.07
C GLY A 191 13.36 10.63 1.15
N VAL A 192 12.39 10.89 2.00
CA VAL A 192 12.54 11.80 3.15
C VAL A 192 12.35 11.00 4.43
N SER A 193 13.26 11.17 5.40
CA SER A 193 13.17 10.46 6.67
C SER A 193 11.89 10.80 7.43
N GLN A 194 11.22 9.76 7.91
CA GLN A 194 9.99 9.82 8.71
C GLN A 194 10.28 9.83 10.22
N VAL A 195 11.55 9.89 10.65
CA VAL A 195 11.92 9.98 12.07
C VAL A 195 11.21 11.11 12.83
N PRO A 196 11.01 12.32 12.27
CA PRO A 196 10.18 13.34 12.91
C PRO A 196 8.76 12.84 13.23
N VAL A 197 8.12 12.14 12.29
CA VAL A 197 6.77 11.58 12.44
C VAL A 197 6.74 10.42 13.44
N LEU A 198 7.79 9.60 13.48
CA LEU A 198 7.92 8.52 14.49
C LEU A 198 7.97 9.07 15.93
N ASN A 199 8.51 10.27 16.12
CA ASN A 199 8.63 10.92 17.42
C ASN A 199 7.45 11.84 17.74
N ASP A 200 6.78 12.38 16.73
CA ASP A 200 5.58 13.20 16.90
C ASP A 200 4.63 12.91 15.73
N PRO A 201 3.57 12.10 15.93
CA PRO A 201 2.62 11.72 14.89
C PRO A 201 1.86 12.89 14.25
N ALA A 202 1.94 14.10 14.81
CA ALA A 202 1.38 15.32 14.23
C ALA A 202 2.36 16.05 13.27
N GLN A 203 3.61 15.62 13.17
CA GLN A 203 4.56 16.17 12.20
C GLN A 203 4.25 15.68 10.79
N HIS A 204 4.56 16.53 9.81
CA HIS A 204 4.51 16.20 8.39
C HIS A 204 5.85 16.55 7.77
N VAL A 205 6.43 15.62 7.00
CA VAL A 205 7.73 15.81 6.33
C VAL A 205 7.59 16.03 4.81
N ARG A 206 6.37 15.94 4.29
CA ARG A 206 6.02 16.14 2.88
C ARG A 206 4.55 16.55 2.73
N GLU A 207 4.24 17.22 1.63
CA GLU A 207 2.90 17.69 1.27
C GLU A 207 2.17 16.74 0.30
N HIS A 208 2.91 15.88 -0.38
CA HIS A 208 2.39 14.95 -1.39
C HIS A 208 3.18 13.63 -1.44
N ALA A 209 2.54 12.60 -1.98
CA ALA A 209 3.16 11.34 -2.39
C ALA A 209 2.90 11.08 -3.89
N LEU A 210 3.92 10.65 -4.62
CA LEU A 210 3.88 10.33 -6.04
C LEU A 210 3.79 8.81 -6.23
N THR A 211 2.95 8.39 -7.18
CA THR A 211 2.91 7.01 -7.67
C THR A 211 2.98 7.03 -9.18
N GLN A 212 3.79 6.14 -9.75
CA GLN A 212 3.93 5.97 -11.19
C GLN A 212 3.57 4.54 -11.61
N VAL A 213 2.87 4.42 -12.73
CA VAL A 213 2.66 3.14 -13.42
C VAL A 213 2.91 3.34 -14.91
N ARG A 214 3.69 2.44 -15.52
CA ARG A 214 3.83 2.33 -16.98
C ARG A 214 3.09 1.09 -17.46
N ARG A 215 2.13 1.27 -18.36
CA ARG A 215 1.36 0.15 -18.94
C ARG A 215 1.13 0.33 -20.43
N GLY A 216 1.59 -0.65 -21.20
CA GLY A 216 1.57 -0.54 -22.66
C GLY A 216 2.36 0.68 -23.12
N LYS A 217 1.66 1.65 -23.74
CA LYS A 217 2.23 2.93 -24.17
C LYS A 217 1.82 4.11 -23.27
N ALA A 218 1.05 3.87 -22.22
CA ALA A 218 0.57 4.90 -21.33
C ALA A 218 1.45 5.00 -20.08
N ASP A 219 1.93 6.21 -19.84
CA ASP A 219 2.65 6.60 -18.62
C ASP A 219 1.70 7.37 -17.72
N GLY A 220 1.41 6.77 -16.57
CA GLY A 220 0.55 7.36 -15.57
C GLY A 220 1.35 7.87 -14.38
N TYR A 221 1.02 9.08 -13.93
CA TYR A 221 1.48 9.64 -12.68
C TYR A 221 0.29 10.04 -11.82
N SER A 222 0.39 9.77 -10.53
CA SER A 222 -0.62 10.15 -9.56
C SER A 222 0.03 10.84 -8.37
N LEU A 223 -0.53 11.98 -7.99
CA LEU A 223 -0.13 12.76 -6.83
C LEU A 223 -1.22 12.69 -5.76
N ARG A 224 -0.88 12.15 -4.59
CA ARG A 224 -1.74 12.10 -3.40
C ARG A 224 -1.33 13.20 -2.45
N THR A 225 -2.21 14.15 -2.16
CA THR A 225 -2.02 15.18 -1.10
C THR A 225 -2.69 14.73 0.19
N ALA A 226 -2.92 15.60 1.19
CA ALA A 226 -3.73 15.23 2.35
C ALA A 226 -5.20 14.95 1.99
N GLN A 227 -5.77 15.70 1.03
CA GLN A 227 -7.21 15.62 0.68
C GLN A 227 -7.47 15.01 -0.68
N TYR A 228 -6.64 15.28 -1.68
CA TYR A 228 -6.94 14.91 -3.07
C TYR A 228 -6.00 13.83 -3.59
N ARG A 229 -6.48 13.03 -4.54
CA ARG A 229 -5.62 12.33 -5.51
C ARG A 229 -5.87 12.93 -6.89
N TYR A 230 -4.80 13.36 -7.55
CA TYR A 230 -4.83 13.77 -8.95
C TYR A 230 -3.99 12.81 -9.78
N THR A 231 -4.53 12.33 -10.89
CA THR A 231 -3.89 11.39 -11.79
C THR A 231 -3.91 11.93 -13.21
N GLN A 232 -2.81 11.78 -13.93
CA GLN A 232 -2.72 12.09 -15.36
C GLN A 232 -2.05 10.96 -16.14
N TRP A 233 -2.54 10.71 -17.35
CA TRP A 233 -2.00 9.72 -18.27
C TRP A 233 -1.43 10.41 -19.51
N ASN A 234 -0.18 10.11 -19.87
CA ASN A 234 0.53 10.72 -21.00
C ASN A 234 0.43 12.26 -21.00
N GLU A 235 0.80 12.87 -19.86
CA GLU A 235 0.74 14.32 -19.67
C GLU A 235 -0.68 14.91 -19.86
N GLY A 236 -1.69 14.11 -19.54
CA GLY A 236 -3.12 14.45 -19.66
C GLY A 236 -3.73 14.14 -21.02
N GLN A 237 -2.94 13.73 -22.02
CA GLN A 237 -3.45 13.41 -23.36
C GLN A 237 -4.40 12.21 -23.37
N ASP A 238 -4.15 11.23 -22.49
CA ASP A 238 -4.96 10.02 -22.37
C ASP A 238 -5.95 10.09 -21.19
N GLY A 239 -6.17 11.29 -20.68
CA GLY A 239 -7.15 11.58 -19.63
C GLY A 239 -6.52 11.88 -18.27
N GLU A 240 -7.35 12.46 -17.44
CA GLU A 240 -7.01 12.93 -16.10
C GLU A 240 -8.14 12.62 -15.13
N GLN A 241 -7.79 12.46 -13.86
CA GLN A 241 -8.75 12.21 -12.79
C GLN A 241 -8.38 13.04 -11.57
N LEU A 242 -9.39 13.59 -10.89
CA LEU A 242 -9.23 14.27 -9.61
C LEU A 242 -10.30 13.74 -8.65
N PHE A 243 -9.88 13.22 -7.50
CA PHE A 243 -10.77 12.73 -6.45
C PHE A 243 -10.53 13.46 -5.15
N ASP A 244 -11.60 13.88 -4.46
CA ASP A 244 -11.55 14.35 -3.07
C ASP A 244 -11.71 13.15 -2.14
N LEU A 245 -10.63 12.69 -1.54
CA LEU A 245 -10.61 11.48 -0.73
C LEU A 245 -11.16 11.67 0.69
N LYS A 246 -11.40 12.91 1.11
CA LYS A 246 -12.13 13.17 2.37
C LYS A 246 -13.63 13.02 2.15
N ALA A 247 -14.15 13.51 1.02
CA ALA A 247 -15.57 13.42 0.69
C ALA A 247 -15.95 12.09 0.01
N ASP A 248 -15.04 11.53 -0.77
CA ASP A 248 -15.22 10.36 -1.63
C ASP A 248 -13.99 9.44 -1.57
N PRO A 249 -13.80 8.70 -0.45
CA PRO A 249 -12.65 7.82 -0.28
C PRO A 249 -12.64 6.62 -1.25
N GLY A 250 -13.76 6.35 -1.94
CA GLY A 250 -13.89 5.29 -2.93
C GLY A 250 -13.59 5.74 -4.36
N GLU A 251 -13.16 6.99 -4.57
CA GLU A 251 -12.77 7.51 -5.89
C GLU A 251 -13.87 7.32 -6.96
N THR A 252 -15.12 7.57 -6.57
CA THR A 252 -16.31 7.29 -7.39
C THR A 252 -16.77 8.48 -8.25
N THR A 253 -16.33 9.69 -7.92
CA THR A 253 -16.72 10.93 -8.62
C THR A 253 -15.49 11.69 -9.10
N ASN A 254 -15.22 11.62 -10.41
CA ASN A 254 -14.15 12.41 -11.01
C ASN A 254 -14.52 13.91 -11.04
N LEU A 255 -13.68 14.74 -10.42
CA LEU A 255 -13.87 16.18 -10.27
C LEU A 255 -13.08 17.00 -11.31
N VAL A 256 -12.36 16.36 -12.23
CA VAL A 256 -11.37 17.02 -13.10
C VAL A 256 -11.96 18.12 -13.98
N ASP A 257 -13.21 17.95 -14.44
CA ASP A 257 -13.89 18.90 -15.34
C ASP A 257 -14.59 20.05 -14.61
N ARG A 258 -14.55 20.07 -13.28
CA ARG A 258 -15.23 21.10 -12.49
C ARG A 258 -14.42 22.41 -12.51
N PRO A 259 -14.97 23.54 -12.99
CA PRO A 259 -14.21 24.78 -13.17
C PRO A 259 -13.55 25.30 -11.89
N GLU A 260 -14.16 25.07 -10.72
CA GLU A 260 -13.63 25.46 -9.41
C GLU A 260 -12.29 24.80 -9.06
N HIS A 261 -11.95 23.64 -9.66
CA HIS A 261 -10.70 22.93 -9.39
C HIS A 261 -9.59 23.24 -10.41
N ALA A 262 -9.87 24.01 -11.46
CA ALA A 262 -8.93 24.24 -12.56
C ALA A 262 -7.58 24.85 -12.12
N ALA A 263 -7.59 25.75 -11.12
CA ALA A 263 -6.36 26.34 -10.60
C ALA A 263 -5.50 25.32 -9.82
N MET A 264 -6.14 24.48 -9.01
CA MET A 264 -5.48 23.42 -8.26
C MET A 264 -4.90 22.36 -9.20
N ILE A 265 -5.65 21.93 -10.22
CA ILE A 265 -5.18 20.95 -11.21
C ILE A 265 -3.91 21.44 -11.92
N ARG A 266 -3.85 22.72 -12.30
CA ARG A 266 -2.62 23.30 -12.89
C ARG A 266 -1.42 23.18 -11.95
N GLN A 267 -1.59 23.51 -10.67
CA GLN A 267 -0.52 23.37 -9.67
C GLN A 267 -0.09 21.90 -9.52
N LEU A 268 -1.04 20.96 -9.44
CA LEU A 268 -0.73 19.54 -9.30
C LEU A 268 0.02 18.98 -10.53
N ARG A 269 -0.29 19.44 -11.74
CA ARG A 269 0.46 19.11 -12.96
C ARG A 269 1.91 19.59 -12.90
N GLU A 270 2.11 20.84 -12.47
CA GLU A 270 3.46 21.42 -12.30
C GLU A 270 4.27 20.66 -11.24
N THR A 271 3.61 20.25 -10.14
CA THR A 271 4.25 19.41 -9.12
C THR A 271 4.67 18.05 -9.68
N ILE A 272 3.80 17.36 -10.42
CA ILE A 272 4.18 16.08 -11.06
C ILE A 272 5.36 16.28 -12.02
N ALA A 273 5.35 17.33 -12.84
CA ALA A 273 6.45 17.59 -13.78
C ALA A 273 7.78 17.84 -13.05
N THR A 274 7.74 18.49 -11.89
CA THR A 274 8.92 18.75 -11.05
C THR A 274 9.43 17.47 -10.41
N GLU A 275 8.55 16.66 -9.82
CA GLU A 275 8.92 15.40 -9.16
C GLU A 275 9.42 14.35 -10.17
N ALA A 276 8.77 14.22 -11.34
CA ALA A 276 9.16 13.27 -12.38
C ALA A 276 10.49 13.62 -13.09
N ALA A 277 11.03 14.82 -12.86
CA ALA A 277 12.30 15.27 -13.42
C ALA A 277 13.49 15.11 -12.46
N ARG A 278 13.25 14.73 -11.20
CA ARG A 278 14.29 14.34 -10.24
C ARG A 278 14.82 12.95 -10.58
#